data_AF-A0A0P9BYZ0-F1
#
_entry.id   AF-A0A0P9BYZ0-F1
#
_cell.length_a   1.000
_cell.length_b   1.000
_cell.length_c   1.000
_cell.angle_alpha   90.00
_cell.angle_beta   90.00
_cell.angle_gamma   90.00
#
_symmetry.space_group_name_H-M   'P 1'
#
loop_
_entity.id
_entity.type
_entity.pdbx_description
1 polymer ?
#
loop_
_entity_poly.entity_id
_entity_poly.type
_entity_poly.pdbx_seq_one_letter_code
_entity_poly.pdbx_strand_id
1 'polypeptide(L)' 'MKVSIFGELNTFELFVLCTLIPAVFVYLWSLISGDMKNFKASKLAYSVYTAKDPINCYQDYVAEKQKDT' A
#
# COMPACT_ATOMS: atom_id res chain seq x y z
N MET A 1 17.38 -21.09 13.47
CA MET A 1 18.09 -21.26 12.17
C MET A 1 18.69 -19.91 11.81
N LYS A 2 19.98 -19.83 11.42
CA LYS A 2 20.61 -18.54 11.12
C LYS A 2 20.25 -18.11 9.70
N VAL A 3 19.39 -17.10 9.57
CA VAL A 3 18.98 -16.55 8.27
C VAL A 3 19.84 -15.32 8.01
N SER A 4 20.52 -15.30 6.86
CA SER A 4 21.61 -14.37 6.52
C SER A 4 21.26 -12.88 6.64
N ILE A 5 19.97 -12.54 6.65
CA ILE A 5 19.44 -11.17 6.71
C ILE A 5 18.76 -10.88 8.07
N PHE A 6 18.27 -11.89 8.77
CA PHE A 6 17.42 -11.74 9.96
C PHE A 6 18.06 -12.23 11.28
N GLY A 7 19.27 -12.77 11.25
CA GLY A 7 19.95 -13.27 12.45
C GLY A 7 19.45 -14.64 12.90
N GLU A 8 19.46 -14.90 14.21
CA GLU A 8 18.85 -16.12 14.77
C GLU A 8 17.35 -15.96 14.91
N LEU A 9 16.61 -16.69 14.07
CA LEU A 9 15.17 -16.79 14.17
C LEU A 9 14.78 -18.05 14.94
N ASN A 10 13.90 -17.89 15.92
CA ASN A 10 13.21 -19.00 16.56
C ASN A 10 12.06 -19.52 15.66
N THR A 11 11.61 -20.75 15.90
CA THR A 11 10.57 -21.44 15.12
C THR A 11 9.26 -20.65 15.04
N PHE A 12 8.88 -19.97 16.14
CA PHE A 12 7.70 -19.10 16.16
C PHE A 12 7.84 -17.90 15.20
N GLU A 13 8.98 -17.21 15.25
CA GLU A 13 9.25 -16.04 14.41
C GLU A 13 9.34 -16.44 12.93
N LEU A 14 9.94 -17.59 12.64
CA LEU A 14 9.98 -18.15 11.29
C LEU A 14 8.57 -18.48 10.77
N PHE A 15 7.70 -19.03 11.62
CA PHE A 15 6.31 -19.30 11.26
C PHE A 15 5.56 -18.00 10.93
N VAL A 16 5.67 -16.98 11.78
CA VAL A 16 5.05 -15.67 11.55
C VAL A 16 5.56 -15.04 10.25
N LEU A 17 6.87 -15.09 10.02
CA LEU A 17 7.50 -14.51 8.83
C LEU A 17 7.07 -15.21 7.54
N CYS A 18 6.95 -16.54 7.55
CA CYS A 18 6.60 -17.31 6.36
C CYS A 18 5.09 -17.43 6.10
N THR A 19 4.23 -17.16 7.09
CA THR A 19 2.78 -17.37 6.96
C THR A 19 1.98 -16.10 7.20
N LEU A 20 2.06 -15.54 8.40
CA LEU A 20 1.24 -14.42 8.83
C LEU A 20 1.55 -13.15 8.01
N ILE A 21 2.84 -12.83 7.85
CA ILE A 21 3.24 -11.62 7.11
C ILE A 21 2.77 -11.68 5.64
N PRO A 22 3.04 -12.77 4.87
CA PRO A 22 2.52 -12.89 3.51
C PRO A 22 0.99 -12.89 3.44
N ALA A 23 0.30 -13.56 4.37
CA ALA A 23 -1.15 -13.62 4.37
C ALA A 23 -1.80 -12.23 4.58
N VAL A 24 -1.29 -11.46 5.55
CA VAL A 24 -1.74 -10.09 5.79
C VAL A 24 -1.45 -9.21 4.58
N PHE A 25 -0.27 -9.33 3.97
CA PHE A 25 0.08 -8.58 2.77
C PHE A 25 -0.89 -8.86 1.61
N VAL A 26 -1.14 -10.14 1.31
CA VAL A 26 -2.08 -10.54 0.25
C VAL A 26 -3.50 -10.06 0.55
N TYR A 27 -3.94 -10.18 1.80
CA TYR A 27 -5.26 -9.71 2.22
C TYR A 27 -5.42 -8.20 1.99
N LEU A 28 -4.49 -7.38 2.48
CA LEU A 28 -4.51 -5.93 2.29
C LEU A 28 -4.46 -5.57 0.80
N TRP A 29 -3.62 -6.25 0.02
CA TRP A 29 -3.55 -6.03 -1.43
C TRP A 29 -4.86 -6.38 -2.15
N SER A 30 -5.56 -7.42 -1.70
CA SER A 30 -6.86 -7.80 -2.24
C SER A 30 -7.92 -6.75 -1.96
N LEU A 31 -7.90 -6.13 -0.78
CA LEU A 31 -8.80 -5.03 -0.41
C LEU A 31 -8.55 -3.81 -1.29
N ILE A 32 -7.28 -3.40 -1.45
CA ILE A 32 -6.90 -2.27 -2.31
C ILE A 32 -7.34 -2.54 -3.76
N SER A 33 -7.04 -3.74 -4.27
CA SER A 33 -7.42 -4.14 -5.62
C SER A 33 -8.94 -4.18 -5.80
N GLY A 34 -9.67 -4.64 -4.79
CA GLY A 34 -11.13 -4.66 -4.77
C GLY A 34 -11.72 -3.25 -4.77
N ASP A 35 -11.15 -2.35 -3.98
CA ASP A 35 -11.57 -0.96 -3.89
C ASP A 35 -11.40 -0.24 -5.25
N MET A 36 -10.25 -0.43 -5.90
CA MET A 36 -9.99 0.11 -7.25
C MET A 36 -10.95 -0.43 -8.32
N LYS A 37 -11.42 -1.67 -8.19
CA LYS A 37 -12.35 -2.28 -9.15
C LYS A 37 -13.79 -1.81 -8.93
N ASN A 38 -14.21 -1.68 -7.69
CA ASN A 38 -15.60 -1.40 -7.32
C ASN A 38 -15.89 0.10 -7.26
N PHE A 39 -14.90 0.95 -6.97
CA PHE A 39 -15.08 2.38 -6.82
C PHE A 39 -14.25 3.16 -7.84
N LYS A 40 -14.95 3.77 -8.82
CA LYS A 40 -14.34 4.63 -9.83
C LYS A 40 -13.61 5.83 -9.21
N ALA A 41 -14.10 6.35 -8.10
CA ALA A 41 -13.46 7.43 -7.34
C ALA A 41 -12.11 6.99 -6.76
N SER A 42 -12.03 5.78 -6.19
CA SER A 42 -10.77 5.21 -5.71
C SER A 42 -9.77 5.00 -6.84
N LYS A 43 -10.23 4.53 -8.01
CA LYS A 43 -9.39 4.41 -9.21
C LYS A 43 -8.86 5.77 -9.68
N LEU A 44 -9.72 6.79 -9.73
CA LEU A 44 -9.34 8.14 -10.14
C LEU A 44 -8.32 8.72 -9.16
N ALA A 45 -8.59 8.66 -7.85
CA ALA A 45 -7.67 9.12 -6.81
C ALA A 45 -6.32 8.41 -6.91
N TYR A 46 -6.30 7.09 -7.09
CA TYR A 46 -5.05 6.36 -7.24
C TYR A 46 -4.26 6.82 -8.47
N SER A 47 -4.91 7.13 -9.59
CA SER A 47 -4.26 7.59 -10.83
C SER A 47 -3.91 9.08 -10.88
N VAL A 48 -4.64 9.93 -10.14
CA VAL A 48 -4.43 11.38 -10.11
C VAL A 48 -3.40 11.73 -9.04
N TYR A 49 -3.36 10.99 -7.93
CA TYR A 49 -2.40 11.18 -6.84
C TYR A 49 -1.16 10.27 -6.92
N THR A 50 -1.12 9.28 -7.82
CA THR A 50 0.19 8.75 -8.29
C THR A 50 0.81 9.83 -9.16
N ALA A 51 1.44 10.77 -8.46
CA ALA A 51 2.08 11.94 -9.02
C ALA A 51 2.99 11.57 -10.19
N LYS A 52 3.09 12.51 -11.11
CA LYS A 52 4.07 12.55 -12.19
C LYS A 52 5.52 12.40 -11.69
N ASP A 53 5.74 12.56 -10.38
CA ASP A 53 7.00 12.39 -9.68
C ASP A 53 6.76 11.70 -8.30
N PRO A 54 7.16 10.42 -8.11
CA PRO A 54 6.83 9.63 -6.92
C PRO A 54 7.46 10.16 -5.62
N ILE A 55 8.39 11.12 -5.70
CA ILE A 55 9.01 11.79 -4.54
C ILE A 55 8.25 13.07 -4.15
N ASN A 56 7.51 13.71 -5.08
CA ASN A 56 6.93 15.05 -4.89
C ASN A 56 5.43 15.07 -4.54
N CYS A 57 4.82 13.91 -4.26
CA CYS A 57 3.37 13.75 -4.04
C CYS A 57 2.78 14.60 -2.90
N TYR A 58 3.62 15.15 -2.02
CA TYR A 58 3.21 15.98 -0.88
C TYR A 58 3.52 17.47 -1.05
N GLN A 59 4.23 17.89 -2.11
CA GLN A 59 4.66 19.28 -2.28
C GLN A 59 3.76 20.11 -3.20
N ASP A 60 2.97 19.48 -4.08
CA ASP A 60 2.09 20.18 -5.03
C ASP A 60 0.60 19.98 -4.75
N TYR A 61 0.19 19.85 -3.48
CA TYR A 61 -1.24 19.92 -3.14
C TYR A 61 -1.72 21.38 -3.26
N VAL A 62 -1.96 21.84 -4.48
CA VAL A 62 -2.79 23.01 -4.70
C VAL A 62 -4.22 22.56 -4.44
N ALA A 63 -4.78 22.97 -3.29
CA ALA A 63 -6.19 22.75 -3.01
C ALA A 63 -6.99 23.33 -4.18
N GLU A 64 -7.60 22.49 -5.00
CA GLU A 64 -8.56 22.96 -6.00
C GLU A 64 -9.64 23.72 -5.23
N LYS A 65 -9.69 25.05 -5.42
CA LYS A 65 -10.80 25.85 -4.95
C LYS A 65 -12.05 25.23 -5.55
N GLN A 66 -12.90 24.65 -4.71
CA GLN A 66 -14.27 24.31 -5.07
C GLN A 66 -14.86 25.55 -5.74
N LYS A 67 -15.09 25.47 -7.05
CA LYS A 67 -16.00 26.39 -7.73
C LYS A 67 -17.40 26.01 -7.27
N ASP A 68 -17.78 26.52 -6.11
CA ASP A 68 -19.19 26.70 -5.80
C ASP A 68 -19.69 27.91 -6.59
N THR A 69 -20.65 27.64 -7.47
CA THR A 69 -21.46 28.54 -8.34
C THR A 69 -20.91 28.86 -9.73
#